data_AF-A0A4U9Y0B2-F1
#
_entry.id   AF-A0A4U9Y0B2-F1
#
_cell.length_a   1.000
_cell.length_b   1.000
_cell.length_c   1.000
_cell.angle_alpha   90.00
_cell.angle_beta   90.00
_cell.angle_gamma   90.00
#
_symmetry.space_group_name_H-M   'P 1'
#
loop_
_entity.id
_entity.type
_entity.pdbx_description
1 polymer ?
#
loop_
_entity_poly.entity_id
_entity_poly.type
_entity_poly.pdbx_seq_one_letter_code
_entity_poly.pdbx_strand_id
1 'polypeptide(L)'
;MNRKFLEQLGLTEEQVEAVMTEHGKSTQDLQAKVSAAEDNAKGLQDQLKERDKDMKQLKQDAEGNADLQQKYSDLDSKYKTQQKEHEQQLETMQLDHAIEMHLSGKVHDAGIVSSLLDKSKLGLGDNGAVTGLDEQLTALKESKGFLFTPEKAVEPHIAGAKPHGTTQEETVANDLTTQMINAFTSDL
;
A
#
# COMPACT_ATOMS: atom_id res chain seq x y z
N MET A 1 5.24 -5.04 1.89
CA MET A 1 6.12 -6.21 2.05
C MET A 1 6.18 -6.66 3.51
N ASN A 2 6.17 -7.96 3.79
CA ASN A 2 6.26 -8.49 5.15
C ASN A 2 7.61 -9.19 5.39
N ARG A 3 8.35 -8.73 6.40
CA ARG A 3 9.67 -9.27 6.74
C ARG A 3 9.63 -10.77 7.09
N LYS A 4 8.66 -11.22 7.89
CA LYS A 4 8.54 -12.64 8.29
C LYS A 4 8.26 -13.55 7.09
N PHE A 5 7.49 -13.07 6.12
CA PHE A 5 7.25 -13.82 4.88
C PHE A 5 8.56 -14.03 4.11
N LEU A 6 9.41 -13.00 4.00
CA LEU A 6 10.71 -13.11 3.34
C LEU A 6 11.67 -14.05 4.11
N GLU A 7 11.69 -13.97 5.43
CA GLU A 7 12.48 -14.88 6.28
C GLU A 7 12.02 -16.34 6.12
N GLN A 8 10.70 -16.58 6.04
CA GLN A 8 10.13 -17.92 5.80
C GLN A 8 10.47 -18.49 4.40
N LEU A 9 10.73 -17.63 3.42
CA LEU A 9 11.23 -18.03 2.10
C LEU A 9 12.73 -18.39 2.11
N GLY A 10 13.40 -18.27 3.28
CA GLY A 10 14.80 -18.63 3.45
C GLY A 10 15.78 -17.52 3.05
N LEU A 11 15.32 -16.27 2.94
CA LEU A 11 16.20 -15.12 2.69
C LEU A 11 17.03 -14.80 3.93
N THR A 12 18.29 -14.42 3.74
CA THR A 12 19.14 -13.93 4.83
C THR A 12 18.71 -12.55 5.30
N GLU A 13 19.08 -12.16 6.52
CA GLU A 13 18.73 -10.85 7.09
C GLU A 13 19.17 -9.68 6.20
N GLU A 14 20.35 -9.76 5.59
CA GLU A 14 20.83 -8.79 4.59
C GLU A 14 19.97 -8.73 3.33
N GLN A 15 19.54 -9.89 2.80
CA GLN A 15 18.67 -9.94 1.62
C GLN A 15 17.28 -9.40 1.92
N VAL A 16 16.75 -9.72 3.10
CA VAL A 16 15.49 -9.18 3.61
C VAL A 16 15.56 -7.66 3.71
N GLU A 17 16.65 -7.10 4.26
CA GLU A 17 16.83 -5.66 4.40
C GLU A 17 16.90 -4.96 3.04
N ALA A 18 17.64 -5.53 2.09
CA ALA A 18 17.73 -5.01 0.72
C ALA A 18 16.36 -4.99 0.02
N VAL A 19 15.59 -6.08 0.13
CA VAL A 19 14.23 -6.16 -0.45
C VAL A 19 13.28 -5.17 0.19
N MET A 20 13.32 -5.05 1.53
CA MET A 20 12.46 -4.10 2.26
C MET A 20 12.81 -2.65 1.90
N THR A 21 14.09 -2.34 1.73
CA THR A 21 14.56 -1.01 1.31
C THR A 21 14.07 -0.66 -0.09
N GLU A 22 14.26 -1.56 -1.07
CA GLU A 22 13.78 -1.33 -2.44
C GLU A 22 12.25 -1.26 -2.52
N HIS A 23 11.54 -2.09 -1.75
CA HIS A 23 10.09 -1.98 -1.63
C HIS A 23 9.68 -0.64 -1.01
N GLY A 24 10.38 -0.16 0.02
CA GLY A 24 10.15 1.14 0.64
C GLY A 24 10.27 2.29 -0.36
N LYS A 25 11.36 2.29 -1.15
CA LYS A 25 11.54 3.25 -2.25
C LYS A 25 10.41 3.17 -3.27
N SER A 26 10.08 1.97 -3.74
CA SER A 26 8.98 1.78 -4.69
C SER A 26 7.62 2.24 -4.13
N THR A 27 7.39 2.06 -2.83
CA THR A 27 6.16 2.53 -2.17
C THR A 27 6.12 4.05 -2.12
N GLN A 28 7.24 4.69 -1.79
CA GLN A 28 7.35 6.14 -1.77
C GLN A 28 7.16 6.76 -3.17
N ASP A 29 7.76 6.15 -4.19
CA ASP A 29 7.58 6.56 -5.59
C ASP A 29 6.12 6.43 -6.06
N LEU A 30 5.45 5.34 -5.67
CA LEU A 30 4.03 5.15 -5.94
C LEU A 30 3.20 6.21 -5.23
N GLN A 31 3.48 6.50 -3.96
CA GLN A 31 2.76 7.51 -3.21
C GLN A 31 2.93 8.91 -3.83
N ALA A 32 4.15 9.26 -4.28
CA ALA A 32 4.38 10.52 -4.99
C ALA A 32 3.58 10.60 -6.30
N LYS A 33 3.49 9.50 -7.05
CA LYS A 33 2.67 9.43 -8.28
C LYS A 33 1.18 9.56 -7.99
N VAL A 34 0.69 8.95 -6.91
CA VAL A 34 -0.71 9.06 -6.50
C VAL A 34 -1.01 10.50 -6.10
N SER A 35 -0.22 11.13 -5.24
CA SER A 35 -0.42 12.55 -4.90
C SER A 35 -0.38 13.47 -6.12
N ALA A 36 0.54 13.22 -7.07
CA ALA A 36 0.55 13.98 -8.32
C ALA A 36 -0.71 13.74 -9.18
N ALA A 37 -1.26 12.53 -9.19
CA ALA A 37 -2.51 12.22 -9.87
C ALA A 37 -3.71 12.92 -9.19
N GLU A 38 -3.74 12.95 -7.85
CA GLU A 38 -4.75 13.67 -7.06
C GLU A 38 -4.71 15.19 -7.32
N ASP A 39 -3.51 15.78 -7.36
CA ASP A 39 -3.34 17.20 -7.66
C ASP A 39 -3.78 17.54 -9.10
N ASN A 40 -3.40 16.70 -10.07
CA ASN A 40 -3.84 16.85 -11.46
C ASN A 40 -5.37 16.75 -11.57
N ALA A 41 -5.96 15.81 -10.86
CA ALA A 41 -7.40 15.61 -10.82
C ALA A 41 -8.15 16.81 -10.24
N LYS A 42 -7.63 17.39 -9.15
CA LYS A 42 -8.15 18.62 -8.56
C LYS A 42 -8.05 19.80 -9.55
N GLY A 43 -6.92 19.94 -10.24
CA GLY A 43 -6.75 20.94 -11.30
C GLY A 43 -7.77 20.79 -12.43
N LEU A 44 -8.05 19.55 -12.86
CA LEU A 44 -9.08 19.25 -13.87
C LEU A 44 -10.50 19.58 -13.38
N GLN A 45 -10.82 19.33 -12.11
CA GLN A 45 -12.10 19.75 -11.53
C GLN A 45 -12.27 21.27 -11.57
N ASP A 46 -11.22 22.04 -11.27
CA ASP A 46 -11.30 23.50 -11.30
C ASP A 46 -11.45 24.02 -12.74
N GLN A 47 -10.76 23.43 -13.72
CA GLN A 47 -10.98 23.73 -15.14
C GLN A 47 -12.40 23.40 -15.61
N LEU A 48 -13.00 22.32 -15.10
CA LEU A 48 -14.40 21.98 -15.41
C LEU A 48 -15.37 23.03 -14.86
N LYS A 49 -15.12 23.58 -13.66
CA LYS A 49 -15.93 24.67 -13.10
C LYS A 49 -15.81 25.96 -13.92
N GLU A 50 -14.61 26.28 -14.41
CA GLU A 50 -14.39 27.43 -15.30
C GLU A 50 -15.12 27.25 -16.63
N ARG A 51 -14.98 26.07 -17.25
CA ARG A 51 -15.71 25.72 -18.48
C ARG A 51 -17.22 25.81 -18.28
N ASP A 52 -17.77 25.36 -17.15
CA ASP A 52 -19.20 25.48 -16.84
C ASP A 52 -19.66 26.95 -16.73
N LYS A 53 -18.79 27.84 -16.26
CA LYS A 53 -19.06 29.28 -16.23
C LYS A 53 -19.06 29.87 -17.64
N ASP A 54 -18.07 29.55 -18.46
CA ASP A 54 -17.96 30.03 -19.85
C ASP A 54 -19.11 29.54 -20.71
N MET A 55 -19.48 28.29 -20.51
CA MET A 55 -20.67 27.70 -21.13
C MET A 55 -21.86 28.61 -20.72
N LYS A 56 -22.10 28.90 -19.43
CA LYS A 56 -23.29 29.67 -19.02
C LYS A 56 -23.34 31.04 -19.69
N GLN A 57 -22.18 31.68 -19.87
CA GLN A 57 -22.06 32.93 -20.63
C GLN A 57 -22.45 32.74 -22.10
N LEU A 58 -21.91 31.72 -22.77
CA LEU A 58 -22.28 31.38 -24.15
C LEU A 58 -23.78 31.13 -24.34
N LYS A 59 -24.45 30.54 -23.34
CA LYS A 59 -25.91 30.36 -23.38
C LYS A 59 -26.66 31.69 -23.39
N GLN A 60 -26.20 32.64 -22.57
CA GLN A 60 -26.76 33.99 -22.51
C GLN A 60 -26.51 34.74 -23.82
N ASP A 61 -25.28 34.65 -24.35
CA ASP A 61 -24.91 35.30 -25.60
C ASP A 61 -25.66 34.73 -26.83
N ALA A 62 -26.13 33.48 -26.74
CA ALA A 62 -26.93 32.81 -27.77
C ALA A 62 -28.46 32.99 -27.60
N GLU A 63 -28.91 33.90 -26.72
CA GLU A 63 -30.33 34.19 -26.55
C GLU A 63 -31.01 34.58 -27.88
N GLY A 64 -32.14 33.93 -28.17
CA GLY A 64 -32.89 34.11 -29.41
C GLY A 64 -32.63 33.04 -30.49
N ASN A 65 -31.68 32.12 -30.30
CA ASN A 65 -31.49 30.96 -31.17
C ASN A 65 -31.80 29.64 -30.44
N ALA A 66 -33.01 29.11 -30.65
CA ALA A 66 -33.53 27.93 -29.97
C ALA A 66 -32.65 26.67 -30.16
N ASP A 67 -32.11 26.44 -31.36
CA ASP A 67 -31.25 25.28 -31.65
C ASP A 67 -29.91 25.36 -30.90
N LEU A 68 -29.33 26.55 -30.80
CA LEU A 68 -28.11 26.78 -30.01
C LEU A 68 -28.38 26.62 -28.52
N GLN A 69 -29.50 27.13 -28.01
CA GLN A 69 -29.88 26.97 -26.61
C GLN A 69 -30.14 25.51 -26.22
N GLN A 70 -30.73 24.71 -27.12
CA GLN A 70 -30.94 23.28 -26.88
C GLN A 70 -29.61 22.51 -26.83
N LYS A 71 -28.75 22.69 -27.85
CA LYS A 71 -27.40 22.07 -27.87
C LYS A 71 -26.60 22.42 -26.62
N TYR A 72 -26.72 23.66 -26.17
CA TYR A 72 -26.07 24.13 -24.97
C TYR A 72 -26.58 23.37 -23.73
N SER A 73 -27.90 23.21 -23.59
CA SER A 73 -28.51 22.51 -22.45
C SER A 73 -28.11 21.03 -22.41
N ASP A 74 -28.06 20.38 -23.58
CA ASP A 74 -27.63 18.99 -23.71
C ASP A 74 -26.15 18.83 -23.34
N LEU A 75 -25.30 19.78 -23.76
CA LEU A 75 -23.88 19.80 -23.42
C LEU A 75 -23.67 19.99 -21.90
N ASP A 76 -24.34 21.00 -21.31
CA ASP A 76 -24.28 21.29 -19.88
C ASP A 76 -24.67 20.06 -19.03
N SER A 77 -25.75 19.37 -19.41
CA SER A 77 -26.18 18.14 -18.74
C SER A 77 -25.14 17.02 -18.86
N LYS A 78 -24.63 16.76 -20.07
CA LYS A 78 -23.61 15.71 -20.30
C LYS A 78 -22.34 15.96 -19.51
N TYR A 79 -21.93 17.22 -19.39
CA TYR A 79 -20.72 17.58 -18.67
C TYR A 79 -20.87 17.50 -17.16
N LYS A 80 -22.02 17.90 -16.60
CA LYS A 80 -22.30 17.71 -15.17
C LYS A 80 -22.31 16.24 -14.77
N THR A 81 -22.86 15.37 -15.62
CA THR A 81 -22.81 13.92 -15.40
C THR A 81 -21.37 13.41 -15.39
N GLN A 82 -20.56 13.78 -16.40
CA GLN A 82 -19.15 13.38 -16.45
C GLN A 82 -18.35 13.92 -15.26
N GLN A 83 -18.57 15.18 -14.88
CA GLN A 83 -17.89 15.77 -13.72
C GLN A 83 -18.18 14.99 -12.46
N LYS A 84 -19.46 14.68 -12.18
CA LYS A 84 -19.85 13.88 -11.01
C LYS A 84 -19.24 12.47 -11.04
N GLU A 85 -19.20 11.83 -12.20
CA GLU A 85 -18.62 10.49 -12.35
C GLU A 85 -17.11 10.51 -12.10
N HIS A 86 -16.40 11.51 -12.63
CA HIS A 86 -14.97 11.69 -12.38
C HIS A 86 -14.68 12.01 -10.91
N GLU A 87 -15.49 12.87 -10.27
CA GLU A 87 -15.36 13.17 -8.84
C GLU A 87 -15.52 11.91 -7.98
N GLN A 88 -16.53 11.09 -8.28
CA GLN A 88 -16.72 9.82 -7.58
C GLN A 88 -15.57 8.83 -7.82
N GLN A 89 -15.06 8.75 -9.05
CA GLN A 89 -13.92 7.89 -9.37
C GLN A 89 -12.67 8.34 -8.60
N LEU A 90 -12.43 9.64 -8.50
CA LEU A 90 -11.30 10.19 -7.75
C LEU A 90 -11.41 9.90 -6.26
N GLU A 91 -12.55 10.22 -5.65
CA GLU A 91 -12.80 9.91 -4.24
C GLU A 91 -12.61 8.41 -3.95
N THR A 92 -13.09 7.54 -4.85
CA THR A 92 -12.91 6.09 -4.74
C THR A 92 -11.44 5.69 -4.82
N MET A 93 -10.68 6.22 -5.79
CA MET A 93 -9.26 5.94 -5.94
C MET A 93 -8.45 6.39 -4.72
N GLN A 94 -8.74 7.59 -4.20
CA GLN A 94 -8.07 8.14 -3.02
C GLN A 94 -8.37 7.29 -1.78
N LEU A 95 -9.63 6.93 -1.58
CA LEU A 95 -10.05 6.08 -0.48
C LEU A 95 -9.39 4.69 -0.55
N ASP A 96 -9.41 4.06 -1.73
CA ASP A 96 -8.81 2.74 -1.94
C ASP A 96 -7.31 2.75 -1.68
N HIS A 97 -6.62 3.79 -2.15
CA HIS A 97 -5.19 3.96 -1.89
C HIS A 97 -4.90 4.14 -0.39
N ALA A 98 -5.67 4.99 0.30
CA ALA A 98 -5.50 5.22 1.73
C ALA A 98 -5.73 3.94 2.54
N ILE A 99 -6.72 3.12 2.15
CA ILE A 99 -6.95 1.79 2.74
C ILE A 99 -5.76 0.87 2.50
N GLU A 100 -5.30 0.73 1.25
CA GLU A 100 -4.15 -0.13 0.92
C GLU A 100 -2.89 0.26 1.69
N MET A 101 -2.62 1.56 1.79
CA MET A 101 -1.53 2.11 2.59
C MET A 101 -1.66 1.73 4.06
N HIS A 102 -2.87 1.87 4.63
CA HIS A 102 -3.12 1.50 6.02
C HIS A 102 -2.92 0.01 6.28
N LEU A 103 -3.30 -0.84 5.32
CA LEU A 103 -3.21 -2.30 5.41
C LEU A 103 -1.80 -2.84 5.16
N SER A 104 -0.94 -2.06 4.49
CA SER A 104 0.41 -2.48 4.11
C SER A 104 1.21 -3.03 5.29
N GLY A 105 1.64 -4.29 5.17
CA GLY A 105 2.44 -4.99 6.19
C GLY A 105 1.67 -5.49 7.41
N LYS A 106 0.38 -5.14 7.57
CA LYS A 106 -0.49 -5.60 8.67
C LYS A 106 -1.34 -6.82 8.29
N VAL A 107 -1.53 -7.06 7.01
CA VAL A 107 -2.35 -8.15 6.47
C VAL A 107 -1.57 -8.98 5.47
N HIS A 108 -2.03 -10.21 5.24
CA HIS A 108 -1.44 -11.12 4.26
C HIS A 108 -1.76 -10.69 2.82
N ASP A 109 -2.97 -10.19 2.58
CA ASP A 109 -3.43 -9.68 1.29
C ASP A 109 -4.33 -8.46 1.50
N ALA A 110 -3.84 -7.29 1.08
CA ALA A 110 -4.56 -6.02 1.22
C ALA A 110 -5.79 -5.95 0.31
N GLY A 111 -5.77 -6.58 -0.86
CA GLY A 111 -6.88 -6.60 -1.80
C GLY A 111 -8.06 -7.41 -1.26
N ILE A 112 -7.79 -8.59 -0.71
CA ILE A 112 -8.83 -9.42 -0.06
C ILE A 112 -9.41 -8.68 1.14
N VAL A 113 -8.57 -8.16 2.03
CA VAL A 113 -9.06 -7.44 3.22
C VAL A 113 -9.86 -6.20 2.84
N SER A 114 -9.39 -5.42 1.88
CA SER A 114 -10.10 -4.24 1.36
C SER A 114 -11.48 -4.60 0.78
N SER A 115 -11.60 -5.72 0.06
CA SER A 115 -12.87 -6.19 -0.50
C SER A 115 -13.92 -6.59 0.54
N LEU A 116 -13.50 -6.87 1.78
CA LEU A 116 -14.36 -7.25 2.90
C LEU A 116 -14.83 -6.03 3.71
N LEU A 117 -14.31 -4.84 3.42
CA LEU A 117 -14.69 -3.59 4.08
C LEU A 117 -15.94 -2.99 3.44
N ASP A 118 -16.82 -2.44 4.27
CA ASP A 118 -17.95 -1.63 3.86
C ASP A 118 -17.46 -0.21 3.56
N LYS A 119 -17.03 0.01 2.31
CA LYS A 119 -16.52 1.30 1.82
C LYS A 119 -17.54 2.45 1.96
N SER A 120 -18.84 2.15 2.02
CA SER A 120 -19.89 3.17 2.20
C SER A 120 -19.87 3.84 3.58
N LYS A 121 -19.19 3.21 4.55
CA LYS A 121 -19.02 3.73 5.93
C LYS A 121 -17.63 4.29 6.18
N LEU A 122 -16.79 4.35 5.15
CA LEU A 122 -15.43 4.86 5.23
C LEU A 122 -15.39 6.28 4.67
N GLY A 123 -14.71 7.18 5.38
CA GLY A 123 -14.48 8.54 4.92
C GLY A 123 -13.00 8.85 4.85
N LEU A 124 -12.58 9.59 3.84
CA LEU A 124 -11.22 10.09 3.74
C LEU A 124 -11.11 11.43 4.49
N GLY A 125 -10.26 11.49 5.50
CA GLY A 125 -9.93 12.72 6.22
C GLY A 125 -8.84 13.53 5.52
N ASP A 126 -8.74 14.82 5.84
CA ASP A 126 -7.82 15.79 5.20
C ASP A 126 -6.33 15.41 5.29
N ASN A 127 -5.96 14.54 6.23
CA ASN A 127 -4.61 14.04 6.45
C ASN A 127 -4.35 12.66 5.82
N GLY A 128 -5.28 12.15 5.01
CA GLY A 128 -5.21 10.80 4.43
C GLY A 128 -5.59 9.68 5.40
N ALA A 129 -6.09 10.01 6.61
CA ALA A 129 -6.63 9.00 7.52
C ALA A 129 -8.01 8.55 7.04
N VAL A 130 -8.28 7.24 7.14
CA VAL A 130 -9.60 6.68 6.78
C VAL A 130 -10.42 6.49 8.06
N THR A 131 -11.48 7.27 8.19
CA THR A 131 -12.42 7.16 9.33
C THR A 131 -13.25 5.88 9.21
N GLY A 132 -13.58 5.26 10.35
CA GLY A 132 -14.33 4.00 10.40
C GLY A 132 -13.55 2.75 10.00
N LEU A 133 -12.29 2.88 9.56
CA LEU A 133 -11.47 1.75 9.12
C LEU A 133 -11.07 0.85 10.29
N ASP A 134 -10.58 1.42 11.39
CA ASP A 134 -10.07 0.65 12.54
C ASP A 134 -11.15 -0.22 13.20
N GLU A 135 -12.39 0.28 13.27
CA GLU A 135 -13.55 -0.44 13.80
C GLU A 135 -13.87 -1.68 12.95
N GLN A 136 -13.87 -1.51 11.62
CA GLN A 136 -14.10 -2.62 10.70
C GLN A 136 -12.96 -3.63 10.72
N LEU A 137 -11.70 -3.18 10.80
CA LEU A 137 -10.55 -4.08 10.89
C LEU A 137 -10.54 -4.88 12.19
N THR A 138 -10.99 -4.29 13.30
CA THR A 138 -11.11 -5.00 14.58
C THR A 138 -12.14 -6.13 14.50
N ALA A 139 -13.34 -5.83 13.99
CA ALA A 139 -14.38 -6.85 13.77
C ALA A 139 -13.95 -7.94 12.78
N LEU A 140 -13.18 -7.57 11.74
CA LEU A 140 -12.64 -8.52 10.77
C LEU A 140 -11.54 -9.39 11.38
N LYS A 141 -10.73 -8.87 12.31
CA LYS A 141 -9.70 -9.63 13.02
C LYS A 141 -10.32 -10.69 13.96
N GLU A 142 -11.44 -10.36 14.60
CA GLU A 142 -12.19 -11.32 15.44
C GLU A 142 -12.82 -12.46 14.63
N SER A 143 -13.36 -12.15 13.45
CA SER A 143 -14.06 -13.14 12.61
C SER A 143 -13.17 -13.89 11.61
N LYS A 144 -12.09 -13.25 11.14
CA LYS A 144 -11.18 -13.71 10.09
C LYS A 144 -9.72 -13.38 10.39
N GLY A 145 -9.28 -13.65 11.62
CA GLY A 145 -7.93 -13.35 12.10
C GLY A 145 -6.79 -13.91 11.24
N PHE A 146 -7.02 -14.98 10.48
CA PHE A 146 -6.04 -15.57 9.55
C PHE A 146 -5.65 -14.65 8.39
N LEU A 147 -6.41 -13.58 8.11
CA LEU A 147 -6.06 -12.57 7.10
C LEU A 147 -5.03 -11.56 7.61
N PHE A 148 -4.82 -11.49 8.93
CA PHE A 148 -3.95 -10.53 9.58
C PHE A 148 -2.63 -11.18 9.97
N THR A 149 -1.54 -10.45 9.74
CA THR A 149 -0.22 -10.94 10.15
C THR A 149 -0.11 -10.88 11.67
N PRO A 150 0.40 -11.93 12.34
CA PRO A 150 0.56 -11.93 13.78
C PRO A 150 1.57 -10.86 14.21
N GLU A 151 1.09 -9.90 15.00
CA GLU A 151 1.93 -9.02 15.82
C GLU A 151 2.88 -9.91 16.62
N LYS A 152 4.18 -9.58 16.62
CA LYS A 152 5.25 -10.41 17.21
C LYS A 152 4.80 -11.07 18.54
N ALA A 153 4.43 -12.35 18.46
CA ALA A 153 4.60 -13.23 19.60
C ALA A 153 6.11 -13.28 19.86
N VAL A 154 6.53 -12.90 21.06
CA VAL A 154 7.82 -13.27 21.62
C VAL A 154 7.97 -14.77 21.34
N GLU A 155 9.00 -15.16 20.61
CA GLU A 155 9.24 -16.57 20.32
C GLU A 155 9.25 -17.34 21.65
N PRO A 156 8.39 -18.36 21.84
CA PRO A 156 8.60 -19.29 22.93
C PRO A 156 9.92 -19.99 22.62
N HIS A 157 10.96 -19.60 23.34
CA HIS A 157 12.19 -20.36 23.44
C HIS A 157 11.83 -21.77 23.93
N ILE A 158 11.73 -22.73 23.01
CA ILE A 158 11.76 -24.13 23.40
C ILE A 158 13.21 -24.39 23.77
N ALA A 159 13.55 -24.27 25.05
CA ALA A 159 14.83 -24.74 25.56
C ALA A 159 14.92 -26.24 25.24
N GLY A 160 15.76 -26.59 24.27
CA GLY A 160 15.95 -27.97 23.85
C GLY A 160 16.28 -28.84 25.06
N ALA A 161 15.45 -29.86 25.29
CA ALA A 161 15.76 -30.87 26.31
C ALA A 161 17.07 -31.57 25.91
N LYS A 162 18.08 -31.50 26.78
CA LYS A 162 19.32 -32.26 26.60
C LYS A 162 18.98 -33.75 26.70
N PRO A 163 19.19 -34.57 25.65
CA PRO A 163 19.03 -36.01 25.77
C PRO A 163 20.06 -36.55 26.78
N HIS A 164 19.58 -37.37 27.70
CA HIS A 164 20.40 -37.98 28.73
C HIS A 164 21.14 -39.17 28.11
N GLY A 165 22.43 -38.98 27.82
CA GLY A 165 23.35 -40.09 27.52
C GLY A 165 24.09 -39.96 26.21
N THR A 166 25.23 -39.26 26.24
CA THR A 166 26.44 -39.66 25.52
C THR A 166 27.65 -39.06 26.23
N THR A 167 28.53 -39.96 26.63
CA THR A 167 29.79 -39.78 27.36
C THR A 167 30.75 -38.83 26.63
N GLN A 168 31.55 -38.08 27.41
CA GLN A 168 32.70 -37.31 26.94
C GLN A 168 33.69 -38.19 26.16
N GLU A 169 34.16 -37.73 24.99
CA GLU A 169 35.58 -37.79 24.64
C GLU A 169 35.94 -36.85 23.46
N GLU A 170 37.00 -36.08 23.71
CA GLU A 170 37.99 -35.44 22.84
C GLU A 170 37.61 -34.64 21.58
N THR A 171 37.92 -33.33 21.70
CA THR A 171 38.08 -32.37 20.61
C THR A 171 39.30 -32.71 19.75
N VAL A 172 39.08 -33.13 18.50
CA VAL A 172 40.09 -33.04 17.46
C VAL A 172 39.74 -31.84 16.58
N ALA A 173 40.45 -30.73 16.79
CA ALA A 173 40.33 -29.53 15.96
C ALA A 173 40.79 -29.86 14.53
N ASN A 174 39.89 -29.70 13.56
CA ASN A 174 40.22 -29.88 12.15
C ASN A 174 41.15 -28.76 11.68
N ASP A 175 42.42 -29.14 11.57
CA ASP A 175 43.58 -28.45 11.04
C ASP A 175 43.48 -28.26 9.50
N LEU A 176 42.67 -27.31 9.05
CA LEU A 176 42.77 -26.76 7.69
C LEU A 176 43.15 -25.28 7.68
N THR A 177 42.74 -24.53 8.70
CA THR A 177 43.04 -23.10 8.81
C THR A 177 44.50 -22.84 9.20
N THR A 178 45.12 -23.76 9.97
CA THR A 178 46.53 -23.65 10.39
C THR A 178 47.50 -24.08 9.28
N GLN A 179 47.11 -25.04 8.44
CA GLN A 179 47.89 -25.43 7.25
C GLN A 179 48.00 -24.31 6.20
N MET A 180 46.96 -23.50 5.98
CA MET A 180 47.05 -22.39 5.01
C MET A 180 47.96 -21.24 5.49
N ILE A 181 48.01 -20.99 6.81
CA ILE A 181 48.80 -19.88 7.36
C ILE A 181 50.31 -20.20 7.31
N ASN A 182 50.73 -21.44 7.57
CA ASN A 182 52.15 -21.82 7.52
C ASN A 182 52.72 -21.93 6.10
N ALA A 183 51.88 -22.07 5.08
CA ALA A 183 52.30 -22.09 3.67
C ALA A 183 52.61 -20.69 3.11
N PHE A 184 52.09 -19.62 3.73
CA PHE A 184 52.29 -18.24 3.26
C PHE A 184 53.45 -17.50 3.94
N THR A 185 54.05 -18.06 4.99
CA THR A 185 55.10 -17.39 5.80
C THR A 185 56.46 -18.09 5.78
N SER A 186 56.66 -19.10 4.93
CA SER A 186 57.95 -19.82 4.82
C SER A 186 58.79 -19.40 3.61
N ASP A 187 58.38 -18.37 2.86
CA ASP A 187 59.19 -17.79 1.79
C ASP A 187 58.99 -16.27 1.71
N LEU A 188 59.39 -15.56 2.78
CA LEU A 188 59.87 -14.16 2.77
C LEU A 188 60.57 -13.81 4.09
#